data_AF-A0A7Y8KXJ3-F1
#
_entry.id   AF-A0A7Y8KXJ3-F1
#
_cell.length_a   1.000
_cell.length_b   1.000
_cell.length_c   1.000
_cell.angle_alpha   90.00
_cell.angle_beta   90.00
_cell.angle_gamma   90.00
#
_symmetry.space_group_name_H-M   'P 1'
#
loop_
_entity.id
_entity.type
_entity.pdbx_description
1 polymer ?
#
loop_
_entity_poly.entity_id
_entity_poly.type
_entity_poly.pdbx_seq_one_letter_code
_entity_poly.pdbx_strand_id
1 'polypeptide(L)' 'MATQQISFLIPPYGTATLNLPELLTPDAFARLDSAIDQALAEPRQALGDAAPDPGSIEYDSWLNRQQ' A
#
# COMPACT_ATOMS: atom_id res chain seq x y z
N MET A 1 3.02 -24.76 13.01
CA MET A 1 3.14 -24.15 11.66
C MET A 1 4.09 -22.97 11.79
N ALA A 2 5.16 -22.92 11.01
CA ALA A 2 6.16 -21.86 11.11
C ALA A 2 5.76 -20.73 10.15
N THR A 3 5.51 -19.53 10.69
CA THR A 3 5.20 -18.34 9.91
C THR A 3 6.46 -17.48 9.75
N GLN A 4 6.75 -17.01 8.54
CA GLN A 4 7.86 -16.10 8.27
C GLN A 4 7.35 -14.67 8.20
N GLN A 5 8.02 -13.73 8.87
CA GLN A 5 7.66 -12.30 8.83
C GLN A 5 8.72 -11.53 8.04
N ILE A 6 8.26 -10.68 7.12
CA ILE A 6 9.13 -9.80 6.32
C ILE A 6 8.67 -8.37 6.54
N SER A 7 9.59 -7.47 6.88
CA SER A 7 9.29 -6.05 7.06
C SER A 7 10.03 -5.21 6.04
N PHE A 8 9.33 -4.27 5.42
CA PHE A 8 9.88 -3.37 4.41
C PHE A 8 9.30 -1.97 4.55
N LEU A 9 10.04 -0.97 4.07
CA LEU A 9 9.62 0.43 4.11
C LEU A 9 8.80 0.76 2.87
N ILE A 10 7.66 1.42 3.07
CA ILE A 10 6.81 2.00 2.03
C ILE A 10 6.83 3.52 2.21
N PRO A 11 7.74 4.27 1.56
CA PRO A 11 7.72 5.73 1.64
C PRO A 11 6.47 6.33 0.96
N PRO A 12 5.85 7.39 1.51
CA PRO A 12 6.11 8.05 2.80
C PRO A 12 5.33 7.43 3.99
N TYR A 13 4.68 6.29 3.79
CA TYR A 13 3.67 5.69 4.68
C TYR A 13 4.21 4.88 5.87
N GLY A 14 5.51 4.60 5.90
CA GLY A 14 6.16 3.90 7.02
C GLY A 14 6.46 2.43 6.73
N THR A 15 6.53 1.60 7.76
CA THR A 15 6.93 0.18 7.64
C THR A 15 5.69 -0.72 7.46
N ALA A 16 5.73 -1.62 6.48
CA ALA A 16 4.77 -2.69 6.33
C ALA A 16 5.38 -4.04 6.72
N THR A 17 4.55 -4.91 7.30
CA THR A 17 4.93 -6.27 7.68
C THR A 17 4.05 -7.28 6.95
N LEU A 18 4.68 -8.20 6.22
CA LEU A 18 4.04 -9.32 5.55
C LEU A 18 4.25 -10.59 6.38
N ASN A 19 3.15 -11.28 6.72
CA ASN A 19 3.19 -12.58 7.38
C ASN A 19 2.93 -13.68 6.36
N LEU A 20 3.89 -14.58 6.19
CA LEU A 20 3.82 -15.68 5.24
C LEU A 20 3.46 -16.98 5.97
N PRO A 21 2.51 -17.77 5.44
CA PRO A 21 2.07 -19.02 6.06
C PRO A 21 3.12 -20.13 5.97
N GLU A 22 4.12 -20.00 5.09
CA GLU A 22 5.21 -20.95 4.89
C GLU A 22 6.54 -20.20 4.71
N LEU A 23 7.64 -20.87 5.07
CA LEU A 23 8.99 -20.34 4.91
C LEU A 23 9.37 -20.35 3.43
N LEU A 24 9.70 -19.19 2.87
CA LEU A 24 10.11 -19.12 1.46
C LEU A 24 11.48 -19.77 1.27
N THR A 25 11.66 -20.41 0.11
CA THR A 25 13.00 -20.75 -0.36
C THR A 25 13.80 -19.47 -0.64
N PRO A 26 15.14 -19.51 -0.59
CA PRO A 26 15.97 -18.34 -0.89
C PRO A 26 15.66 -17.69 -2.24
N ASP A 27 15.40 -18.51 -3.26
CA ASP A 27 14.99 -18.06 -4.59
C ASP A 27 13.64 -17.32 -4.59
N ALA A 28 12.64 -17.86 -3.88
CA ALA A 28 11.32 -17.25 -3.78
C ALA A 28 11.38 -15.93 -2.99
N PHE A 29 12.22 -15.86 -1.97
CA PHE A 29 12.48 -14.62 -1.23
C PHE A 29 13.12 -13.56 -2.12
N ALA A 30 14.16 -13.89 -2.90
CA ALA A 30 14.81 -12.95 -3.81
C ALA A 30 13.85 -12.38 -4.86
N ARG A 31 12.93 -13.21 -5.38
CA ARG A 31 11.87 -12.76 -6.30
C ARG A 31 10.87 -11.83 -5.62
N LEU A 32 10.48 -12.13 -4.38
CA LEU A 32 9.56 -11.29 -3.61
C LEU A 32 10.19 -9.93 -3.32
N ASP A 33 11.45 -9.91 -2.88
CA ASP A 33 12.21 -8.68 -2.59
C ASP A 33 12.34 -7.80 -3.85
N SER A 34 12.72 -8.39 -4.98
CA SER A 34 12.79 -7.67 -6.27
C SER A 34 11.44 -7.14 -6.73
N ALA A 35 10.36 -7.89 -6.51
CA ALA A 35 9.00 -7.45 -6.86
C ALA A 35 8.51 -6.31 -5.96
N ILE A 36 8.86 -6.33 -4.67
CA ILE A 36 8.55 -5.23 -3.73
C ILE A 36 9.31 -3.98 -4.15
N ASP A 37 10.61 -4.09 -4.43
CA ASP A 37 11.43 -2.95 -4.87
C ASP A 37 10.88 -2.34 -6.17
N GLN A 38 10.55 -3.16 -7.16
CA GLN A 38 9.94 -2.70 -8.40
C GLN A 38 8.58 -2.01 -8.17
N ALA A 39 7.71 -2.60 -7.36
CA ALA A 39 6.39 -2.03 -7.06
C ALA A 39 6.47 -0.70 -6.28
N LEU A 40 7.51 -0.51 -5.46
CA LEU A 40 7.78 0.75 -4.76
C LEU A 40 8.50 1.77 -5.65
N ALA A 41 9.33 1.32 -6.59
CA ALA A 41 10.08 2.15 -7.52
C ALA A 41 9.22 2.67 -8.67
N GLU A 42 8.15 1.96 -9.07
CA GLU A 42 7.20 2.48 -10.05
C GLU A 42 6.55 3.75 -9.48
N PRO A 43 6.84 4.94 -10.06
CA PRO A 43 6.18 6.15 -9.64
C PRO A 43 4.69 5.95 -9.86
N ARG A 44 3.91 6.42 -8.89
CA ARG A 44 2.45 6.39 -8.81
C ARG A 44 1.77 7.18 -9.94
N GLN A 45 2.15 6.95 -11.20
CA GLN A 45 1.65 7.65 -12.39
C GLN A 45 0.14 7.42 -12.60
N ALA A 46 -0.48 6.49 -11.87
CA ALA A 46 -1.93 6.29 -11.87
C ALA A 46 -2.69 7.09 -10.78
N LEU A 47 -2.00 7.86 -9.93
CA LEU A 47 -2.62 8.58 -8.80
C LEU A 47 -2.52 10.11 -8.93
N GLY A 48 -2.24 10.59 -10.14
CA GLY A 48 -2.19 12.01 -10.50
C GLY A 48 -3.43 12.53 -11.25
N ASP A 49 -4.40 11.67 -11.56
CA ASP A 49 -5.62 12.04 -12.27
C ASP A 49 -6.79 11.27 -11.61
N ALA A 50 -7.66 11.97 -10.89
CA ALA A 50 -8.85 11.45 -10.18
C ALA A 50 -8.73 10.90 -8.73
N ALA A 51 -7.84 11.45 -7.89
CA ALA A 51 -8.12 11.45 -6.45
C ALA A 51 -8.75 12.81 -6.08
N PRO A 52 -10.08 12.91 -5.88
CA PRO A 52 -10.66 14.13 -5.34
C PRO A 52 -10.03 14.40 -3.98
N ASP A 53 -9.63 15.66 -3.77
CA ASP A 53 -9.07 16.15 -2.52
C ASP A 53 -9.92 15.66 -1.33
N PRO A 54 -9.35 14.87 -0.39
CA PRO A 54 -10.11 14.32 0.73
C PRO A 54 -10.60 15.39 1.73
N GLY A 55 -10.30 16.68 1.47
CA GLY A 55 -10.70 17.82 2.29
C GLY A 55 -11.82 18.68 1.69
N SER A 56 -12.25 18.48 0.45
CA SER A 56 -13.35 19.25 -0.15
C SER A 56 -14.69 18.54 -0.05
N ILE A 57 -15.20 18.40 1.17
CA ILE A 57 -16.65 18.22 1.36
C ILE A 57 -17.26 19.62 1.29
N GLU A 58 -17.83 19.97 0.14
CA GLU A 58 -18.64 21.17 -0.02
C GLU A 58 -19.75 21.13 1.05
N TYR A 59 -19.75 22.11 1.96
CA TYR A 59 -20.60 22.17 3.16
C TYR A 59 -22.11 22.01 2.85
N ASP A 60 -22.52 22.30 1.61
CA ASP A 60 -23.87 22.12 1.09
C ASP A 60 -24.34 20.65 1.05
N SER A 61 -23.42 19.71 0.84
CA SER A 61 -23.74 18.28 0.70
C SER A 61 -24.06 17.57 2.02
N TRP A 62 -23.72 18.19 3.17
CA TRP A 62 -24.02 17.62 4.49
C TRP A 62 -25.40 18.06 5.02
N LEU A 63 -25.83 19.28 4.70
CA LEU A 63 -27.10 19.82 5.20
C LEU A 63 -28.32 19.19 4.50
N ASN A 64 -28.19 18.81 3.23
CA ASN A 64 -29.27 18.20 2.43
C ASN A 64 -29.60 16.76 2.82
N ARG A 65 -28.91 16.19 3.82
CA ARG A 65 -29.21 14.85 4.34
C ARG A 65 -30.09 14.86 5.61
N GLN A 66 -30.43 16.04 6.13
CA GLN A 66 -31.25 16.18 7.35
C GLN A 66 -32.68 16.70 7.09
N GLN A 67 -33.15 16.74 5.83
CA GLN A 67 -34.55 17.03 5.50
C GLN A 67 -35.27 15.82 4.94
#